data_AF-A0A6P0DQR8-F1
#
_entry.id   AF-A0A6P0DQR8-F1
#
_cell.length_a   1.000
_cell.length_b   1.000
_cell.length_c   1.000
_cell.angle_alpha   90.00
_cell.angle_beta   90.00
_cell.angle_gamma   90.00
#
_symmetry.space_group_name_H-M   'P 1'
#
loop_
_entity.id
_entity.type
_entity.pdbx_description
1 polymer ?
#
loop_
_entity_poly.entity_id
_entity_poly.type
_entity_poly.pdbx_seq_one_letter_code
_entity_poly.pdbx_strand_id
1 'polypeptide(L)'
;HLDGGYSVFLGAEQRTRFDAVFLATGYGMRENSDTAPAGGAQSAVVIGGGIHAVDRALGLLADAKISHVTLISESGFLPQSHAPAAVGAIVTDQPMPGTLRGAFRFLREAAGKADLEGSGWQGIMNGFRSRARDLWAGLTPEERARFKRHVKAIYDSHRNRLPPEHYQRLH
;
A
#
# COMPACT_ATOMS: atom_id res chain seq x y z
N HIS A 1 23.71 -23.56 -9.25
CA HIS A 1 23.08 -24.27 -10.38
C HIS A 1 22.70 -23.23 -11.43
N LEU A 2 23.30 -23.32 -12.62
CA LEU A 2 23.35 -22.28 -13.68
C LEU A 2 22.13 -22.32 -14.63
N ASP A 3 20.91 -22.39 -14.10
CA ASP A 3 19.68 -22.42 -14.91
C ASP A 3 18.68 -21.29 -14.63
N GLY A 4 18.96 -20.40 -13.67
CA GLY A 4 18.07 -19.31 -13.30
C GLY A 4 18.25 -18.08 -14.19
N GLY A 5 17.50 -18.00 -15.29
CA GLY A 5 17.39 -16.78 -16.10
C GLY A 5 15.96 -16.59 -16.60
N TYR A 6 15.55 -15.34 -16.82
CA TYR A 6 14.21 -15.00 -17.30
C TYR A 6 14.18 -15.01 -18.83
N SER A 7 13.15 -15.62 -19.43
CA SER A 7 12.86 -15.48 -20.86
C SER A 7 11.78 -14.43 -21.04
N VAL A 8 12.07 -13.37 -21.80
CA VAL A 8 11.10 -12.32 -22.15
C VAL A 8 10.63 -12.57 -23.57
N PHE A 9 9.31 -12.50 -23.76
CA PHE A 9 8.66 -12.63 -25.05
C PHE A 9 8.19 -11.25 -25.54
N LEU A 10 8.57 -10.89 -26.76
CA LEU A 10 8.09 -9.70 -27.46
C LEU A 10 7.23 -10.15 -28.64
N GLY A 11 5.90 -10.14 -28.46
CA GLY A 11 4.97 -10.71 -29.44
C GLY A 11 5.13 -12.23 -29.59
N ALA A 12 4.57 -12.80 -30.67
CA ALA A 12 4.50 -14.25 -30.86
C ALA A 12 5.85 -14.92 -31.19
N GLU A 13 6.85 -14.15 -31.64
CA GLU A 13 8.04 -14.75 -32.29
C GLU A 13 9.38 -14.36 -31.66
N GLN A 14 9.45 -13.37 -30.77
CA GLN A 14 10.74 -12.91 -30.24
C GLN A 14 10.95 -13.32 -28.79
N ARG A 15 11.89 -14.26 -28.57
CA ARG A 15 12.31 -14.70 -27.23
C ARG A 15 13.74 -14.28 -26.95
N THR A 16 13.95 -13.57 -25.84
CA THR A 16 15.30 -13.16 -25.39
C THR A 16 15.52 -13.57 -23.94
N ARG A 17 16.71 -14.07 -23.61
CA ARG A 17 17.09 -14.52 -22.25
C ARG A 17 17.85 -13.40 -21.54
N PHE A 18 17.51 -13.19 -20.27
CA PHE A 18 18.14 -12.20 -19.40
C PHE A 18 18.44 -12.83 -18.03
N ASP A 19 19.56 -12.43 -17.43
CA ASP A 19 19.89 -12.82 -16.06
C ASP A 19 19.06 -12.05 -15.02
N ALA A 20 18.54 -10.87 -15.39
CA ALA A 20 17.61 -10.06 -14.60
C ALA A 20 16.67 -9.24 -15.51
N VAL A 21 15.41 -9.07 -15.10
CA VAL A 21 14.40 -8.25 -15.81
C VAL A 21 13.81 -7.24 -14.83
N PHE A 22 13.79 -5.96 -15.22
CA PHE A 22 13.16 -4.88 -14.44
C PHE A 22 11.93 -4.37 -15.20
N LEU A 23 10.74 -4.59 -14.65
CA LEU A 23 9.49 -4.09 -15.22
C LEU A 23 9.17 -2.73 -14.62
N ALA A 24 9.23 -1.69 -15.46
CA ALA A 24 8.94 -0.30 -15.10
C ALA A 24 7.87 0.32 -16.03
N THR A 25 6.87 -0.46 -16.44
CA THR A 25 5.90 -0.08 -17.49
C THR A 25 4.86 0.96 -17.06
N GLY A 26 4.91 1.48 -15.84
CA GLY A 26 3.81 2.28 -15.29
C GLY A 26 2.49 1.51 -15.29
N TYR A 27 1.37 2.20 -15.09
CA TYR A 27 0.03 1.60 -15.16
C TYR A 27 -0.39 1.38 -16.62
N GLY A 28 -0.58 0.12 -17.00
CA GLY A 28 -1.17 -0.28 -18.26
C GLY A 28 -1.76 -1.68 -18.13
N MET A 29 -3.07 -1.80 -18.30
CA MET A 29 -3.74 -3.09 -18.43
C MET A 29 -3.48 -3.60 -19.85
N ARG A 30 -2.89 -4.78 -19.97
CA ARG A 30 -3.23 -5.68 -21.08
C ARG A 30 -3.95 -6.86 -20.46
N GLU A 31 -5.18 -7.09 -20.89
CA GLU A 31 -5.77 -8.42 -20.81
C GLU A 31 -4.89 -9.32 -21.69
N ASN A 32 -3.96 -10.05 -21.06
CA ASN A 32 -3.28 -11.12 -21.77
C ASN A 32 -4.24 -12.30 -21.80
N SER A 33 -4.87 -12.52 -22.94
CA SER A 33 -5.51 -13.79 -23.31
C SER A 33 -4.47 -14.84 -23.68
N ASP A 34 -3.34 -14.90 -22.97
CA ASP A 34 -2.37 -15.97 -23.17
C ASP A 34 -2.89 -17.19 -22.41
N THR A 35 -3.45 -18.14 -23.17
CA THR A 35 -3.69 -19.49 -22.70
C THR A 35 -2.38 -20.11 -22.28
N ALA A 36 -2.08 -20.04 -20.98
CA ALA A 36 -1.07 -20.90 -20.35
C ALA A 36 -1.45 -22.37 -20.61
N PRO A 37 -0.45 -23.27 -20.76
CA PRO A 37 -0.70 -24.68 -21.01
C PRO A 37 -1.59 -25.28 -19.93
N ALA A 38 -2.55 -26.11 -20.36
CA ALA A 38 -3.49 -26.77 -19.47
C ALA A 38 -2.74 -27.70 -18.49
N GLY A 39 -2.97 -27.49 -17.18
CA GLY A 39 -2.54 -28.40 -16.12
C GLY A 39 -1.50 -27.81 -15.17
N GLY A 40 -1.91 -26.85 -14.35
CA GLY A 40 -1.09 -26.38 -13.23
C GLY A 40 -1.73 -25.17 -12.57
N ALA A 41 -1.85 -25.20 -11.24
CA ALA A 41 -2.24 -24.02 -10.49
C ALA A 41 -1.17 -22.93 -10.70
N GLN A 42 -1.60 -21.72 -11.09
CA GLN A 42 -0.70 -20.64 -11.46
C GLN A 42 -0.34 -19.79 -10.24
N SER A 43 0.88 -19.23 -10.24
CA SER A 43 1.32 -18.25 -9.26
C SER A 43 1.45 -16.88 -9.89
N ALA A 44 1.03 -15.82 -9.20
CA ALA A 44 1.23 -14.45 -9.64
C ALA A 44 2.13 -13.68 -8.68
N VAL A 45 2.80 -12.64 -9.19
CA VAL A 45 3.60 -11.70 -8.39
C VAL A 45 3.07 -10.30 -8.62
N VAL A 46 2.81 -9.58 -7.54
CA VAL A 46 2.42 -8.16 -7.55
C VAL A 46 3.52 -7.34 -6.89
N ILE A 47 3.98 -6.31 -7.60
CA ILE A 47 5.01 -5.39 -7.10
C ILE A 47 4.32 -4.10 -6.63
N GLY A 48 4.58 -3.71 -5.39
CA GLY A 48 3.99 -2.58 -4.68
C GLY A 48 3.25 -3.01 -3.41
N GLY A 49 3.12 -2.10 -2.45
CA GLY A 49 2.38 -2.32 -1.19
C GLY A 49 1.23 -1.33 -0.96
N GLY A 50 0.87 -0.54 -1.98
CA GLY A 50 -0.23 0.41 -1.89
C GLY A 50 -1.60 -0.26 -2.00
N ILE A 51 -2.67 0.51 -1.74
CA ILE A 51 -4.06 0.03 -1.80
C ILE A 51 -4.40 -0.66 -3.12
N HIS A 52 -3.91 -0.14 -4.25
CA HIS A 52 -4.11 -0.74 -5.57
C HIS A 52 -3.37 -2.06 -5.74
N ALA A 53 -2.14 -2.18 -5.24
CA ALA A 53 -1.38 -3.42 -5.35
C ALA A 53 -2.08 -4.53 -4.56
N VAL A 54 -2.57 -4.21 -3.35
CA VAL A 54 -3.35 -5.15 -2.55
C VAL A 54 -4.66 -5.53 -3.23
N ASP A 55 -5.40 -4.56 -3.77
CA ASP A 55 -6.65 -4.81 -4.49
C ASP A 55 -6.43 -5.76 -5.69
N ARG A 56 -5.35 -5.53 -6.45
CA ARG A 56 -4.95 -6.44 -7.54
C ARG A 56 -4.58 -7.83 -7.04
N ALA A 57 -3.83 -7.93 -5.94
CA ALA A 57 -3.47 -9.23 -5.37
C ALA A 57 -4.71 -10.02 -4.93
N LEU A 58 -5.66 -9.37 -4.26
CA LEU A 58 -6.92 -9.98 -3.85
C LEU A 58 -7.80 -10.37 -5.03
N GLY A 59 -7.82 -9.56 -6.09
CA GLY A 59 -8.52 -9.87 -7.34
C GLY A 59 -7.92 -11.09 -8.06
N LEU A 60 -6.58 -11.19 -8.11
CA LEU A 60 -5.90 -12.37 -8.66
C LEU A 60 -6.19 -13.62 -7.83
N LEU A 61 -6.19 -13.53 -6.50
CA LEU A 61 -6.55 -14.64 -5.61
C LEU A 61 -8.01 -15.09 -5.75
N ALA A 62 -8.88 -14.30 -6.38
CA ALA A 62 -10.27 -14.69 -6.64
C ALA A 62 -10.41 -15.51 -7.93
N ASP A 63 -9.40 -15.53 -8.81
CA ASP A 63 -9.38 -16.38 -10.01
C ASP A 63 -9.02 -17.82 -9.61
N ALA A 64 -9.90 -18.77 -9.94
CA ALA A 64 -9.71 -20.20 -9.66
C ALA A 64 -8.44 -20.81 -10.29
N LYS A 65 -7.83 -20.13 -11.28
CA LYS A 65 -6.56 -20.56 -11.89
C LYS A 65 -5.34 -20.19 -11.05
N ILE A 66 -5.44 -19.18 -10.17
CA ILE A 66 -4.34 -18.69 -9.34
C ILE A 66 -4.40 -19.34 -7.96
N SER A 67 -3.40 -20.16 -7.61
CA SER A 67 -3.29 -20.75 -6.27
C SER A 67 -2.48 -19.92 -5.28
N HIS A 68 -1.66 -19.00 -5.79
CA HIS A 68 -0.75 -18.24 -4.94
C HIS A 68 -0.46 -16.86 -5.53
N VAL A 69 -0.41 -15.84 -4.67
CA VAL A 69 0.03 -14.49 -5.04
C VAL A 69 1.10 -14.01 -4.08
N THR A 70 2.27 -13.67 -4.62
CA THR A 70 3.36 -13.03 -3.87
C THR A 70 3.27 -11.52 -4.02
N LEU A 71 3.16 -10.79 -2.92
CA LEU A 71 3.19 -9.32 -2.90
C LEU A 71 4.56 -8.82 -2.44
N ILE A 72 5.23 -7.99 -3.23
CA ILE A 72 6.55 -7.44 -2.92
C ILE A 72 6.41 -5.92 -2.71
N SER A 73 6.63 -5.44 -1.49
CA SER A 73 6.56 -4.01 -1.15
C SER A 73 7.94 -3.46 -0.79
N GLU A 74 8.35 -2.38 -1.45
CA GLU A 74 9.58 -1.64 -1.10
C GLU A 74 9.50 -1.08 0.33
N SER A 75 8.33 -0.62 0.75
CA SER A 75 8.17 0.06 2.03
C SER A 75 7.98 -0.91 3.21
N GLY A 76 7.61 -2.15 2.95
CA GLY A 76 7.20 -3.12 3.98
C GLY A 76 5.87 -2.80 4.67
N PHE A 77 5.18 -1.72 4.31
CA PHE A 77 3.89 -1.35 4.90
C PHE A 77 2.73 -1.66 3.94
N LEU A 78 1.69 -2.32 4.46
CA LEU A 78 0.41 -2.55 3.78
C LEU A 78 -0.66 -1.59 4.31
N PRO A 79 -1.73 -1.31 3.56
CA PRO A 79 -2.87 -0.55 4.05
C PRO A 79 -3.44 -1.18 5.33
N GLN A 80 -3.76 -0.35 6.32
CA GLN A 80 -4.36 -0.80 7.59
C GLN A 80 -5.85 -1.09 7.44
N SER A 81 -6.43 -1.78 8.42
CA SER A 81 -7.86 -2.07 8.44
C SER A 81 -8.70 -0.81 8.73
N HIS A 82 -9.88 -0.72 8.11
CA HIS A 82 -10.96 0.11 8.62
C HIS A 82 -11.41 -0.37 10.02
N ALA A 83 -12.01 0.52 10.80
CA ALA A 83 -12.67 0.10 12.04
C ALA A 83 -13.89 -0.78 11.69
N PRO A 84 -14.28 -1.74 12.56
CA PRO A 84 -15.45 -2.60 12.32
C PRO A 84 -16.76 -1.82 12.13
N ALA A 85 -16.87 -0.65 12.78
CA ALA A 85 -17.96 0.29 12.59
C ALA A 85 -17.44 1.60 12.00
N ALA A 86 -18.31 2.37 11.35
CA ALA A 86 -17.96 3.68 10.81
C ALA A 86 -17.53 4.62 11.94
N VAL A 87 -16.30 5.15 11.84
CA VAL A 87 -15.74 6.13 12.79
C VAL A 87 -15.68 7.50 12.13
N GLY A 88 -16.28 8.50 12.77
CA GLY A 88 -16.25 9.90 12.34
C GLY A 88 -14.86 10.54 12.46
N ALA A 89 -14.75 11.80 12.05
CA ALA A 89 -13.54 12.58 12.30
C ALA A 89 -13.45 12.97 13.77
N ILE A 90 -12.34 12.63 14.44
CA ILE A 90 -12.04 13.10 15.79
C ILE A 90 -11.12 14.31 15.65
N VAL A 91 -11.61 15.46 16.07
CA VAL A 91 -10.90 16.74 16.00
C VAL A 91 -10.33 17.02 17.38
N THR A 92 -9.01 17.13 17.46
CA THR A 92 -8.34 17.61 18.67
C THR A 92 -8.55 19.11 18.80
N ASP A 93 -8.86 19.52 20.02
CA ASP A 93 -8.94 20.88 20.54
C ASP A 93 -7.54 21.49 20.79
N GLN A 94 -6.51 20.66 20.89
CA GLN A 94 -5.12 21.12 20.93
C GLN A 94 -4.59 21.54 19.55
N PRO A 95 -3.81 22.64 19.49
CA PRO A 95 -3.19 23.09 18.25
C PRO A 95 -2.13 22.08 17.77
N MET A 96 -2.20 21.73 16.49
CA MET A 96 -1.24 20.82 15.88
C MET A 96 0.10 21.54 15.65
N PRO A 97 1.25 20.95 16.02
CA PRO A 97 2.54 21.54 15.74
C PRO A 97 2.79 21.68 14.23
N GLY A 98 3.40 22.79 13.81
CA GLY A 98 3.70 23.07 12.38
C GLY A 98 4.91 22.32 11.81
N THR A 99 5.73 21.67 12.65
CA THR A 99 6.87 20.87 12.20
C THR A 99 6.45 19.43 11.93
N LEU A 100 7.11 18.75 10.98
CA LEU A 100 6.82 17.37 10.64
C LEU A 100 6.90 16.45 11.87
N ARG A 101 7.99 16.57 12.64
CA ARG A 101 8.21 15.74 13.84
C ARG A 101 7.14 16.02 14.89
N GLY A 102 6.79 17.28 15.11
CA GLY A 102 5.78 17.67 16.08
C GLY A 102 4.40 17.13 15.69
N ALA A 103 3.99 17.32 14.43
CA ALA A 103 2.71 16.84 13.92
C ALA A 103 2.55 15.32 14.03
N PHE A 104 3.54 14.54 13.61
CA PHE A 104 3.44 13.07 13.67
C PHE A 104 3.59 12.50 15.08
N ARG A 105 4.33 13.18 15.98
CA ARG A 105 4.30 12.85 17.41
C ARG A 105 2.89 13.07 17.97
N PHE A 106 2.32 14.23 17.68
CA PHE A 106 0.96 14.59 18.11
C PHE A 106 -0.08 13.57 17.61
N LEU A 107 -0.05 13.22 16.32
CA LEU A 107 -0.96 12.23 15.74
C LEU A 107 -0.84 10.86 16.41
N ARG A 108 0.38 10.41 16.69
CA ARG A 108 0.62 9.12 17.35
C ARG A 108 0.11 9.11 18.80
N GLU A 109 0.33 10.17 19.55
CA GLU A 109 -0.19 10.32 20.92
C GLU A 109 -1.73 10.35 20.93
N ALA A 110 -2.33 11.11 20.02
CA ALA A 110 -3.79 11.19 19.88
C ALA A 110 -4.40 9.85 19.43
N ALA A 111 -3.77 9.15 18.48
CA ALA A 111 -4.17 7.81 18.03
C ALA A 111 -4.11 6.79 19.18
N GLY A 112 -3.01 6.77 19.94
CA GLY A 112 -2.88 5.87 21.10
C GLY A 112 -3.92 6.14 22.17
N LYS A 113 -4.23 7.42 22.45
CA LYS A 113 -5.32 7.78 23.36
C LYS A 113 -6.68 7.31 22.85
N ALA A 114 -6.99 7.55 21.57
CA ALA A 114 -8.24 7.13 20.96
C ALA A 114 -8.43 5.60 20.99
N ASP A 115 -7.36 4.83 20.78
CA ASP A 115 -7.38 3.37 20.88
C ASP A 115 -7.63 2.90 22.33
N LEU A 116 -6.97 3.51 23.32
CA LEU A 116 -7.19 3.21 24.74
C LEU A 116 -8.62 3.52 25.19
N GLU A 117 -9.25 4.55 24.61
CA GLU A 117 -10.63 4.96 24.87
C GLU A 117 -11.66 4.18 24.03
N GLY A 118 -11.21 3.27 23.14
CA GLY A 118 -12.08 2.46 22.29
C GLY A 118 -12.72 3.20 21.10
N SER A 119 -12.35 4.46 20.87
CA SER A 119 -12.84 5.26 19.74
C SER A 119 -12.06 5.02 18.44
N GLY A 120 -10.86 4.44 18.54
CA GLY A 120 -10.05 3.98 17.42
C GLY A 120 -9.23 5.09 16.75
N TRP A 121 -7.98 4.79 16.43
CA TRP A 121 -7.05 5.68 15.72
C TRP A 121 -7.58 6.18 14.37
N GLN A 122 -8.49 5.43 13.73
CA GLN A 122 -9.08 5.77 12.44
C GLN A 122 -9.75 7.15 12.46
N GLY A 123 -10.37 7.52 13.59
CA GLY A 123 -11.03 8.81 13.76
C GLY A 123 -10.04 9.98 13.79
N ILE A 124 -8.89 9.79 14.43
CA ILE A 124 -7.78 10.77 14.43
C ILE A 124 -7.27 10.99 13.01
N MET A 125 -7.05 9.91 12.26
CA MET A 125 -6.63 9.99 10.86
C MET A 125 -7.70 10.60 9.95
N ASN A 126 -8.98 10.42 10.26
CA ASN A 126 -10.08 11.10 9.56
C ASN A 126 -10.06 12.61 9.83
N GLY A 127 -9.89 13.02 11.08
CA GLY A 127 -9.78 14.43 11.47
C GLY A 127 -8.52 15.12 10.93
N PHE A 128 -7.40 14.39 10.82
CA PHE A 128 -6.16 14.94 10.28
C PHE A 128 -6.25 15.33 8.80
N ARG A 129 -7.12 14.69 8.00
CA ARG A 129 -7.24 14.94 6.56
C ARG A 129 -7.47 16.41 6.21
N SER A 130 -8.25 17.13 7.01
CA SER A 130 -8.52 18.56 6.77
C SER A 130 -7.30 19.44 7.04
N ARG A 131 -6.40 19.03 7.93
CA ARG A 131 -5.19 19.79 8.34
C ARG A 131 -3.92 19.37 7.60
N ALA A 132 -3.95 18.22 6.94
CA ALA A 132 -2.78 17.66 6.26
C ALA A 132 -2.24 18.56 5.14
N ARG A 133 -3.14 19.24 4.40
CA ARG A 133 -2.77 20.20 3.36
C ARG A 133 -2.03 21.39 3.93
N ASP A 134 -2.56 21.98 5.00
CA ASP A 134 -1.98 23.18 5.62
C ASP A 134 -0.63 22.87 6.28
N LEU A 135 -0.53 21.72 6.96
CA LEU A 135 0.76 21.22 7.45
C LEU A 135 1.76 21.12 6.30
N TRP A 136 1.41 20.42 5.21
CA TRP A 136 2.30 20.24 4.06
C TRP A 136 2.75 21.57 3.44
N ALA A 137 1.84 22.54 3.32
CA ALA A 137 2.13 23.87 2.83
C ALA A 137 3.15 24.59 3.72
N GLY A 138 3.05 24.44 5.04
CA GLY A 138 3.96 25.03 6.02
C GLY A 138 5.32 24.33 6.19
N LEU A 139 5.47 23.08 5.75
CA LEU A 139 6.73 22.34 5.88
C LEU A 139 7.84 22.92 4.99
N THR A 140 9.07 22.98 5.53
CA THR A 140 10.26 23.33 4.73
C THR A 140 10.57 22.24 3.69
N PRO A 141 11.38 22.53 2.65
CA PRO A 141 11.84 21.52 1.70
C PRO A 141 12.51 20.31 2.38
N GLU A 142 13.30 20.55 3.41
CA GLU A 142 14.01 19.50 4.19
C GLU A 142 13.01 18.62 4.94
N GLU A 143 11.96 19.20 5.53
CA GLU A 143 10.89 18.45 6.17
C GLU A 143 10.06 17.65 5.16
N ARG A 144 9.77 18.21 3.98
CA ARG A 144 9.09 17.47 2.91
C ARG A 144 9.93 16.29 2.41
N ALA A 145 11.24 16.46 2.29
CA ALA A 145 12.16 15.37 1.96
C ALA A 145 12.20 14.30 3.07
N ARG A 146 12.26 14.73 4.34
CA ARG A 146 12.20 13.83 5.50
C ARG A 146 10.89 13.06 5.56
N PHE A 147 9.76 13.70 5.22
CA PHE A 147 8.46 13.04 5.12
C PHE A 147 8.50 11.92 4.08
N LYS A 148 8.95 12.22 2.86
CA LYS A 148 9.03 11.22 1.78
C LYS A 148 9.90 10.03 2.16
N ARG A 149 11.04 10.27 2.82
CA ARG A 149 11.99 9.23 3.21
C ARG A 149 11.54 8.36 4.39
N HIS A 150 10.90 8.95 5.39
CA HIS A 150 10.71 8.27 6.69
C HIS A 150 9.25 8.09 7.11
N VAL A 151 8.33 8.91 6.59
CA VAL A 151 6.96 8.99 7.14
C VAL A 151 5.92 8.56 6.13
N LYS A 152 6.16 8.83 4.84
CA LYS A 152 5.20 8.62 3.76
C LYS A 152 4.61 7.21 3.76
N ALA A 153 5.43 6.18 3.90
CA ALA A 153 4.95 4.80 3.87
C ALA A 153 3.96 4.48 5.00
N ILE A 154 4.30 4.88 6.23
CA ILE A 154 3.43 4.69 7.41
C ILE A 154 2.16 5.52 7.25
N TYR A 155 2.29 6.78 6.82
CA TYR A 155 1.15 7.66 6.58
C TYR A 155 0.20 7.10 5.53
N ASP A 156 0.73 6.61 4.40
CA ASP A 156 -0.05 6.01 3.32
C ASP A 156 -0.76 4.72 3.76
N SER A 157 -0.08 3.91 4.58
CA SER A 157 -0.64 2.70 5.21
C SER A 157 -1.83 3.01 6.11
N HIS A 158 -1.80 4.11 6.88
CA HIS A 158 -2.89 4.46 7.81
C HIS A 158 -4.02 5.26 7.13
N ARG A 159 -3.71 6.09 6.12
CA ARG A 159 -4.74 6.88 5.43
C ARG A 159 -5.55 6.04 4.44
N ASN A 160 -4.88 5.13 3.73
CA ASN A 160 -5.53 4.22 2.79
C ASN A 160 -5.82 2.93 3.55
N ARG A 161 -7.08 2.55 3.64
CA ARG A 161 -7.52 1.44 4.49
C ARG A 161 -8.29 0.43 3.68
N LEU A 162 -8.23 -0.81 4.14
CA LEU A 162 -8.96 -1.93 3.56
C LEU A 162 -10.21 -2.23 4.39
N PRO A 163 -11.29 -2.72 3.75
CA PRO A 163 -12.37 -3.35 4.48
C PRO A 163 -11.83 -4.43 5.44
N PRO A 164 -12.39 -4.60 6.64
CA PRO A 164 -11.89 -5.55 7.63
C PRO A 164 -11.67 -6.96 7.09
N GLU A 165 -12.60 -7.45 6.27
CA GLU A 165 -12.56 -8.75 5.61
C GLU A 165 -11.40 -8.88 4.61
N HIS A 166 -11.07 -7.81 3.89
CA HIS A 166 -9.92 -7.79 2.98
C HIS A 166 -8.61 -7.74 3.75
N TYR A 167 -8.55 -6.96 4.84
CA TYR A 167 -7.38 -6.89 5.69
C TYR A 167 -7.07 -8.24 6.36
N GLN A 168 -8.10 -8.97 6.82
CA GLN A 168 -7.94 -10.30 7.41
C GLN A 168 -7.36 -11.32 6.43
N ARG A 169 -7.63 -11.20 5.12
CA ARG A 169 -7.08 -12.10 4.11
C ARG A 169 -5.58 -11.91 3.84
N LEU A 170 -4.96 -10.87 4.41
CA LEU A 170 -3.54 -10.59 4.27
C LEU A 170 -2.67 -11.20 5.39
N HIS A 171 -3.32 -11.70 6.46
CA HIS A 171 -2.69 -12.33 7.63
C HIS A 171 -3.19 -13.76 7.81
#